data_AF-A0A2D4KMK1-F1
#
_entry.id   AF-A0A2D4KMK1-F1
#
_cell.length_a   1.000
_cell.length_b   1.000
_cell.length_c   1.000
_cell.angle_alpha   90.00
_cell.angle_beta   90.00
_cell.angle_gamma   90.00
#
_symmetry.space_group_name_H-M   'P 1'
#
loop_
_entity.id
_entity.type
_entity.pdbx_description
1 polymer ?
#
loop_
_entity_poly.entity_id
_entity_poly.type
_entity_poly.pdbx_seq_one_letter_code
_entity_poly.pdbx_strand_id
1 'polypeptide(L)'
;AKKPRPATASMLGAVFIVVNAALGAGLLNFPAAFQMAGGVAAGIAMQTGLLLFIIGGLVILAYCSQASNERTYQEVVWAVCGRVLGVLCEVAIVVYTFGTCIAFLIIIGDQQDKIIPVLVKSCATEGRSCWFTDRKCTISLTAILFILPLSVPKEIGFQKYASCLSVIGTWYVTIVVIIKYFWPDQVISPEMITTSP
;
A
#
# COMPACT_ATOMS: atom_id res chain seq x y z
N ALA A 1 7.14 22.58 -30.50
CA ALA A 1 7.39 21.13 -30.50
C ALA A 1 8.05 20.72 -29.18
N LYS A 2 7.32 20.08 -28.26
CA LYS A 2 7.83 19.62 -26.96
C LYS A 2 8.57 18.30 -27.20
N LYS A 3 9.91 18.34 -27.22
CA LYS A 3 10.77 17.18 -27.47
C LYS A 3 10.50 16.10 -26.40
N PRO A 4 10.08 14.88 -26.75
CA PRO A 4 9.86 13.83 -25.75
C PRO A 4 11.21 13.45 -25.16
N ARG A 5 11.46 13.82 -23.89
CA ARG A 5 12.59 13.26 -23.13
C ARG A 5 12.32 11.76 -22.96
N PRO A 6 13.27 10.86 -23.25
CA PRO A 6 13.06 9.44 -23.03
C PRO A 6 12.76 9.23 -21.55
N ALA A 7 11.58 8.72 -21.23
CA ALA A 7 11.30 8.23 -19.90
C ALA A 7 12.08 6.92 -19.77
N THR A 8 13.32 7.00 -19.30
CA THR A 8 14.19 5.85 -19.03
C THR A 8 13.74 5.15 -17.74
N ALA A 9 12.44 4.92 -17.57
CA ALA A 9 11.94 3.97 -16.59
C ALA A 9 12.02 2.59 -17.24
N SER A 10 12.87 1.71 -16.71
CA SER A 10 12.89 0.30 -17.12
C SER A 10 11.49 -0.28 -16.99
N MET A 11 11.00 -1.01 -18.01
CA MET A 11 9.65 -1.60 -18.02
C MET A 11 9.41 -2.44 -16.74
N LEU A 12 10.43 -3.17 -16.30
CA LEU A 12 10.40 -3.91 -15.03
C LEU A 12 10.14 -2.99 -13.83
N GLY A 13 10.79 -1.84 -13.77
CA GLY A 13 10.57 -0.85 -12.70
C GLY A 13 9.14 -0.31 -12.70
N ALA A 14 8.56 -0.07 -13.88
CA ALA A 14 7.16 0.34 -13.99
C ALA A 14 6.19 -0.75 -13.50
N VAL A 15 6.43 -2.02 -13.87
CA VAL A 15 5.63 -3.16 -13.38
C VAL A 15 5.70 -3.24 -11.86
N PHE A 16 6.89 -3.16 -11.25
CA PHE A 16 7.02 -3.18 -9.79
C PHE A 16 6.29 -2.03 -9.12
N ILE A 17 6.34 -0.82 -9.67
CA ILE A 17 5.61 0.34 -9.14
C ILE A 17 4.10 0.11 -9.18
N VAL A 18 3.57 -0.40 -10.30
CA VAL A 18 2.15 -0.71 -10.45
C VAL A 18 1.72 -1.83 -9.49
N VAL A 19 2.52 -2.89 -9.35
CA VAL A 19 2.25 -3.98 -8.41
C VAL A 19 2.27 -3.48 -6.97
N ASN A 20 3.26 -2.67 -6.58
CA ASN A 20 3.34 -2.10 -5.24
C ASN A 20 2.13 -1.19 -4.93
N ALA A 21 1.68 -0.40 -5.92
CA ALA A 21 0.47 0.41 -5.78
C ALA A 21 -0.80 -0.45 -5.64
N ALA A 22 -0.88 -1.59 -6.34
CA ALA A 22 -2.02 -2.50 -6.28
C ALA A 22 -2.06 -3.34 -5.00
N LEU A 23 -0.90 -3.77 -4.48
CA LEU A 23 -0.79 -4.53 -3.23
C LEU A 23 -1.27 -3.67 -2.05
N GLY A 24 -0.67 -2.48 -1.87
CA GLY A 24 -1.04 -1.54 -0.82
C GLY A 24 -1.09 -2.17 0.58
N ALA A 25 -1.70 -1.47 1.54
CA ALA A 25 -1.93 -2.05 2.87
C ALA A 25 -3.30 -2.75 3.00
N GLY A 26 -4.14 -2.67 1.96
CA GLY A 26 -5.47 -3.29 1.93
C GLY A 26 -5.43 -4.81 2.02
N LEU A 27 -4.31 -5.44 1.62
CA LEU A 27 -4.10 -6.88 1.72
C LEU A 27 -4.25 -7.44 3.14
N LEU A 28 -3.96 -6.65 4.17
CA LEU A 28 -4.16 -7.06 5.57
C LEU A 28 -5.65 -7.16 5.95
N ASN A 29 -6.53 -6.49 5.21
CA ASN A 29 -7.98 -6.49 5.44
C ASN A 29 -8.74 -7.48 4.54
N PHE A 30 -8.07 -8.17 3.62
CA PHE A 30 -8.72 -9.11 2.69
C PHE A 30 -9.47 -10.25 3.38
N PRO A 31 -8.97 -10.87 4.46
CA PRO A 31 -9.72 -11.91 5.15
C PRO A 31 -11.08 -11.41 5.69
N ALA A 32 -11.09 -10.24 6.32
CA ALA A 32 -12.32 -9.62 6.82
C ALA A 32 -13.25 -9.20 5.67
N ALA A 33 -12.71 -8.66 4.57
CA ALA A 33 -13.50 -8.29 3.40
C ALA A 33 -14.18 -9.51 2.76
N PHE A 34 -13.50 -10.65 2.66
CA PHE A 34 -14.08 -11.88 2.11
C PHE A 34 -15.14 -12.47 3.03
N GLN A 35 -14.96 -12.37 4.35
CA GLN A 35 -15.99 -12.76 5.31
C GLN A 35 -17.25 -11.89 5.14
N MET A 36 -17.10 -10.57 5.02
CA MET A 36 -18.21 -9.63 4.81
C MET A 36 -18.89 -9.81 3.44
N ALA A 37 -18.15 -10.25 2.42
CA ALA A 37 -18.68 -10.50 1.08
C ALA A 37 -19.53 -11.79 0.97
N GLY A 38 -19.64 -12.58 2.05
CA GLY A 38 -20.37 -13.85 2.05
C GLY A 38 -19.50 -15.09 1.80
N GLY A 39 -18.18 -14.96 2.01
CA GLY A 39 -17.22 -16.06 1.93
C GLY A 39 -16.27 -15.96 0.74
N VAL A 40 -15.37 -16.94 0.64
CA VAL A 40 -14.25 -16.93 -0.32
C VAL A 40 -14.74 -16.95 -1.77
N ALA A 41 -15.75 -17.76 -2.10
CA ALA A 41 -16.28 -17.86 -3.47
C ALA A 41 -16.89 -16.53 -3.95
N ALA A 42 -17.70 -15.88 -3.11
CA ALA A 42 -18.28 -14.58 -3.40
C ALA A 42 -17.21 -13.48 -3.49
N GLY A 43 -16.23 -13.49 -2.57
CA GLY A 43 -15.09 -12.58 -2.60
C GLY A 43 -14.26 -12.70 -3.90
N ILE A 44 -13.96 -13.93 -4.34
CA ILE A 44 -13.24 -14.17 -5.60
C ILE A 44 -14.06 -13.66 -6.79
N ALA A 45 -15.36 -13.95 -6.85
CA ALA A 45 -16.21 -13.49 -7.95
C ALA A 45 -16.24 -11.95 -8.05
N MET A 46 -16.40 -11.24 -6.92
CA MET A 46 -16.33 -9.78 -6.88
C MET A 46 -14.95 -9.26 -7.29
N GLN A 47 -13.88 -9.89 -6.80
CA GLN A 47 -12.51 -9.51 -7.14
C GLN A 47 -12.22 -9.68 -8.63
N THR A 48 -12.69 -10.78 -9.25
CA THR A 48 -12.54 -11.01 -10.69
C THR A 48 -13.27 -9.94 -11.51
N GLY A 49 -14.51 -9.59 -11.12
CA GLY A 49 -15.26 -8.51 -11.77
C GLY A 49 -14.55 -7.16 -11.69
N LEU A 50 -14.06 -6.80 -10.49
CA LEU A 50 -13.31 -5.56 -10.27
C LEU A 50 -11.99 -5.55 -11.05
N LEU A 51 -11.29 -6.70 -11.11
CA LEU A 51 -10.04 -6.83 -11.86
C LEU A 51 -10.25 -6.56 -13.36
N LEU A 52 -11.30 -7.12 -13.97
CA LEU A 52 -11.63 -6.86 -15.38
C LEU A 52 -11.92 -5.37 -15.62
N PHE A 53 -12.66 -4.73 -14.71
CA PHE A 53 -12.94 -3.30 -14.77
C PHE A 53 -11.66 -2.45 -14.68
N ILE A 54 -10.76 -2.77 -13.74
CA ILE A 54 -9.48 -2.05 -13.58
C ILE A 54 -8.59 -2.21 -14.81
N ILE A 55 -8.45 -3.43 -15.34
CA ILE A 55 -7.63 -3.67 -16.54
C ILE A 55 -8.21 -2.90 -17.73
N GLY A 56 -9.53 -2.96 -17.94
CA GLY A 56 -10.21 -2.20 -18.98
C GLY A 56 -9.98 -0.68 -18.84
N GLY A 57 -10.13 -0.15 -17.63
CA GLY A 57 -9.88 1.27 -17.34
C GLY A 57 -8.43 1.68 -17.59
N LEU A 58 -7.45 0.86 -17.17
CA LEU A 58 -6.04 1.10 -17.43
C LEU A 58 -5.70 1.10 -18.93
N VAL A 59 -6.29 0.20 -19.72
CA VAL A 59 -6.09 0.13 -21.18
C VAL A 59 -6.66 1.37 -21.87
N ILE A 60 -7.90 1.76 -21.53
CA ILE A 60 -8.53 2.97 -22.08
C ILE A 60 -7.68 4.19 -21.73
N LEU A 61 -7.22 4.29 -20.49
CA LEU A 61 -6.36 5.39 -20.05
C LEU A 61 -5.02 5.42 -20.79
N ALA A 62 -4.39 4.26 -21.00
CA ALA A 62 -3.16 4.15 -21.77
C ALA A 62 -3.35 4.56 -23.24
N TYR A 63 -4.51 4.26 -23.82
CA TYR A 63 -4.88 4.71 -25.16
C TYR A 63 -5.08 6.23 -25.20
N CYS A 64 -5.82 6.79 -24.25
CA CYS A 64 -6.02 8.24 -24.13
C CYS A 64 -4.70 9.00 -23.93
N SER A 65 -3.77 8.47 -23.13
CA SER A 65 -2.44 9.07 -22.94
C SER A 65 -1.61 9.08 -24.22
N GLN A 66 -1.70 8.03 -25.03
CA GLN A 66 -1.04 8.00 -26.35
C GLN A 66 -1.68 8.99 -27.33
N ALA A 67 -3.02 9.09 -27.34
CA ALA A 67 -3.75 9.98 -28.23
C ALA A 67 -3.57 11.48 -27.89
N SER A 68 -3.53 11.83 -26.61
CA SER A 68 -3.31 13.23 -26.16
C SER A 68 -1.83 13.62 -26.13
N ASN A 69 -0.91 12.67 -26.23
CA ASN A 69 0.54 12.85 -26.10
C ASN A 69 0.97 13.48 -24.76
N GLU A 70 0.09 13.40 -23.75
CA GLU A 70 0.35 13.86 -22.39
C GLU A 70 0.75 12.70 -21.47
N ARG A 71 1.65 12.99 -20.52
CA ARG A 71 2.34 11.96 -19.72
C ARG A 71 1.77 11.77 -18.32
N THR A 72 1.01 12.73 -17.83
CA THR A 72 0.46 12.72 -16.47
C THR A 72 -1.04 12.48 -16.54
N TYR A 73 -1.57 11.70 -15.59
CA TYR A 73 -2.98 11.35 -15.53
C TYR A 73 -3.89 12.60 -15.56
N GLN A 74 -3.52 13.63 -14.80
CA GLN A 74 -4.24 14.90 -14.75
C GLN A 74 -4.33 15.57 -16.13
N GLU A 75 -3.22 15.69 -16.85
CA GLU A 75 -3.19 16.34 -18.17
C GLU A 75 -3.96 15.54 -19.23
N VAL A 76 -3.93 14.20 -19.15
CA VAL A 76 -4.73 13.34 -20.03
C VAL A 76 -6.22 13.53 -19.77
N VAL A 77 -6.65 13.60 -18.50
CA VAL A 77 -8.05 13.84 -18.15
C VAL A 77 -8.49 15.25 -18.57
N TRP A 78 -7.64 16.26 -18.39
CA TRP A 78 -7.90 17.61 -18.87
C TRP A 78 -8.08 17.67 -20.39
N ALA A 79 -7.24 16.95 -21.15
CA ALA A 79 -7.30 16.91 -22.60
C ALA A 79 -8.52 16.16 -23.15
N VAL A 80 -8.95 15.08 -22.49
CA VAL A 80 -10.03 14.21 -22.99
C VAL A 80 -11.40 14.61 -22.44
N CYS A 81 -11.48 14.98 -21.16
CA CYS A 81 -12.74 15.20 -20.44
C CYS A 81 -13.02 16.70 -20.16
N GLY A 82 -12.08 17.58 -20.50
CA GLY A 82 -12.22 19.03 -20.33
C GLY A 82 -11.87 19.54 -18.93
N ARG A 83 -11.93 20.87 -18.78
CA ARG A 83 -11.42 21.63 -17.63
C ARG A 83 -12.08 21.29 -16.29
N VAL A 84 -13.40 21.07 -16.28
CA VAL A 84 -14.16 20.80 -15.04
C VAL A 84 -13.80 19.43 -14.46
N LEU A 85 -13.81 18.39 -15.29
CA LEU A 85 -13.45 17.03 -14.87
C LEU A 85 -11.95 16.91 -14.56
N GLY A 86 -11.12 17.69 -15.25
CA GLY A 86 -9.72 17.89 -14.91
C GLY A 86 -9.52 18.34 -13.46
N VAL A 87 -10.13 19.47 -13.06
CA VAL A 87 -10.02 20.00 -11.69
C VAL A 87 -10.59 19.02 -10.65
N LEU A 88 -11.73 18.39 -10.93
CA LEU A 88 -12.31 17.40 -10.01
C LEU A 88 -11.36 16.22 -9.78
N CYS A 89 -10.69 15.75 -10.84
CA CYS A 89 -9.70 14.70 -10.79
C CYS A 89 -8.48 15.11 -9.94
N GLU A 90 -7.96 16.33 -10.10
CA GLU A 90 -6.85 16.83 -9.26
C GLU A 90 -7.21 16.83 -7.78
N VAL A 91 -8.39 17.35 -7.45
CA VAL A 91 -8.89 17.37 -6.06
C VAL A 91 -9.04 15.94 -5.53
N ALA A 92 -9.59 15.02 -6.31
CA ALA A 92 -9.73 13.63 -5.92
C ALA A 92 -8.37 12.96 -5.66
N ILE A 93 -7.36 13.21 -6.48
CA ILE A 93 -5.99 12.70 -6.28
C ILE A 93 -5.39 13.26 -4.98
N VAL A 94 -5.57 14.55 -4.70
CA VAL A 94 -5.09 15.17 -3.46
C VAL A 94 -5.73 14.52 -2.24
N VAL A 95 -7.06 14.36 -2.25
CA VAL A 95 -7.80 13.72 -1.15
C VAL A 95 -7.40 12.26 -0.99
N TYR A 96 -7.29 11.51 -2.09
CA TYR A 96 -6.83 10.12 -2.10
C TYR A 96 -5.43 9.98 -1.50
N THR A 97 -4.50 10.83 -1.93
CA THR A 97 -3.10 10.81 -1.46
C THR A 97 -3.04 11.15 0.03
N PHE A 98 -3.76 12.19 0.46
CA PHE A 98 -3.84 12.59 1.86
C PHE A 98 -4.40 11.48 2.75
N GLY A 99 -5.53 10.88 2.36
CA GLY A 99 -6.13 9.75 3.07
C GLY A 99 -5.20 8.54 3.14
N THR A 100 -4.51 8.24 2.05
CA THR A 100 -3.52 7.15 1.99
C THR A 100 -2.34 7.39 2.95
N CYS A 101 -1.83 8.63 3.04
CA CYS A 101 -0.80 8.98 4.02
C CYS A 101 -1.27 8.74 5.46
N ILE A 102 -2.49 9.15 5.81
CA ILE A 102 -3.07 8.91 7.14
C ILE A 102 -3.22 7.41 7.41
N ALA A 103 -3.77 6.65 6.46
CA ALA A 103 -3.94 5.21 6.60
C ALA A 103 -2.61 4.50 6.84
N PHE A 104 -1.55 4.85 6.09
CA PHE A 104 -0.22 4.30 6.32
C PHE A 104 0.35 4.65 7.70
N LEU A 105 0.14 5.88 8.19
CA LEU A 105 0.58 6.26 9.54
C LEU A 105 -0.12 5.43 10.63
N ILE A 106 -1.42 5.17 10.49
CA ILE A 106 -2.18 4.33 11.41
C ILE A 106 -1.64 2.90 11.40
N ILE A 107 -1.41 2.34 10.22
CA ILE A 107 -0.92 0.96 10.06
C ILE A 107 0.50 0.82 10.62
N ILE A 108 1.37 1.79 10.36
CA ILE A 108 2.72 1.81 10.95
C ILE A 108 2.63 1.88 12.48
N GLY A 109 1.76 2.71 13.03
CA GLY A 109 1.52 2.80 14.48
C GLY A 109 1.04 1.48 15.09
N ASP A 110 0.03 0.84 14.48
CA ASP A 110 -0.51 -0.44 14.94
C ASP A 110 0.55 -1.56 14.92
N GLN A 111 1.39 -1.59 13.88
CA GLN A 111 2.48 -2.56 13.79
C GLN A 111 3.59 -2.27 14.81
N GLN A 112 3.92 -0.99 15.05
CA GLN A 112 4.89 -0.61 16.09
C GLN A 112 4.43 -1.03 17.49
N ASP A 113 3.15 -0.81 17.83
CA ASP A 113 2.59 -1.20 19.13
C ASP A 113 2.70 -2.71 19.39
N LYS A 114 2.66 -3.54 18.34
CA LYS A 114 2.83 -5.00 18.45
C LYS A 114 4.30 -5.43 18.56
N ILE A 115 5.22 -4.68 17.94
CA ILE A 115 6.65 -5.04 17.87
C ILE A 115 7.43 -4.53 19.09
N ILE A 116 7.12 -3.33 19.59
CA ILE A 116 7.78 -2.71 20.75
C ILE A 116 7.80 -3.63 21.98
N PRO A 117 6.69 -4.23 22.45
CA PRO A 117 6.72 -5.09 23.63
C PRO A 117 7.56 -6.36 23.43
N VAL A 118 7.62 -6.90 22.21
CA VAL A 118 8.48 -8.06 21.88
C VAL A 118 9.95 -7.67 21.94
N LEU A 119 10.30 -6.51 21.37
CA LEU A 119 11.66 -5.95 21.44
C LEU A 119 12.06 -5.62 22.88
N VAL A 120 11.16 -5.03 23.67
CA VAL A 120 11.41 -4.68 25.08
C VAL A 120 11.61 -5.95 25.91
N LYS A 121 10.86 -7.04 25.67
CA LYS A 121 11.10 -8.33 26.33
C LYS A 121 12.47 -8.91 25.98
N SER A 122 12.89 -8.80 24.71
CA SER A 122 14.24 -9.19 24.30
C SER A 122 15.33 -8.31 24.92
N CYS A 123 15.14 -6.99 25.00
CA CYS A 123 16.09 -6.04 25.59
C CYS A 123 16.16 -6.12 27.12
N ALA A 124 15.06 -6.44 27.81
CA ALA A 124 15.04 -6.68 29.26
C ALA A 124 15.91 -7.89 29.65
N THR A 125 16.10 -8.83 28.71
CA THR A 125 17.00 -9.97 28.88
C THR A 125 18.49 -9.54 28.78
N GLU A 126 18.79 -8.39 28.17
CA GLU A 126 20.14 -7.84 27.98
C GLU A 126 20.47 -6.61 28.87
N GLY A 127 19.62 -6.26 29.84
CA GLY A 127 19.92 -5.23 30.85
C GLY A 127 20.12 -3.80 30.31
N ARG A 128 19.63 -3.48 29.11
CA ARG A 128 19.83 -2.17 28.45
C ARG A 128 18.57 -1.30 28.58
N SER A 129 18.71 -0.10 29.14
CA SER A 129 17.60 0.83 29.38
C SER A 129 16.94 1.27 28.06
N CYS A 130 15.70 0.83 27.83
CA CYS A 130 14.99 1.02 26.57
C CYS A 130 14.35 2.43 26.51
N TRP A 131 14.95 3.34 25.75
CA TRP A 131 14.45 4.70 25.48
C TRP A 131 13.14 4.78 24.66
N PHE A 132 12.48 3.65 24.36
CA PHE A 132 11.24 3.56 23.56
C PHE A 132 9.95 3.74 24.40
N THR A 133 9.97 4.60 25.42
CA THR A 133 8.85 4.72 26.37
C THR A 133 7.70 5.59 25.87
N ASP A 134 7.89 6.43 24.83
CA ASP A 134 6.86 7.40 24.42
C ASP A 134 6.31 7.15 23.00
N ARG A 135 5.13 6.53 22.94
CA ARG A 135 4.39 6.09 21.74
C ARG A 135 4.21 7.21 20.71
N LYS A 136 3.99 8.44 21.16
CA LYS A 136 3.81 9.60 20.27
C LYS A 136 5.13 10.07 19.67
N CYS A 137 6.24 9.91 20.39
CA CYS A 137 7.56 10.28 19.92
C CYS A 137 8.06 9.28 18.88
N THR A 138 7.87 7.96 19.07
CA THR A 138 8.28 6.95 18.09
C THR A 138 7.51 7.04 16.78
N ILE A 139 6.18 7.24 16.82
CA ILE A 139 5.34 7.38 15.61
C ILE A 139 5.67 8.67 14.87
N SER A 140 5.80 9.80 15.59
CA SER A 140 6.16 11.09 14.96
C SER A 140 7.60 11.08 14.42
N LEU A 141 8.53 10.44 15.13
CA LEU A 141 9.92 10.31 14.71
C LEU A 141 10.03 9.38 13.50
N THR A 142 9.32 8.25 13.45
CA THR A 142 9.31 7.39 12.25
C THR A 142 8.61 8.04 11.07
N ALA A 143 7.53 8.78 11.28
CA ALA A 143 6.89 9.57 10.23
C ALA A 143 7.86 10.62 9.64
N ILE A 144 8.53 11.40 10.50
CA ILE A 144 9.46 12.45 10.07
C ILE A 144 10.77 11.85 9.53
N LEU A 145 11.25 10.72 10.06
CA LEU A 145 12.54 10.13 9.68
C LEU A 145 12.43 9.14 8.51
N PHE A 146 11.24 8.62 8.18
CA PHE A 146 11.06 7.74 7.01
C PHE A 146 10.22 8.39 5.90
N ILE A 147 9.06 8.98 6.20
CA ILE A 147 8.17 9.54 5.16
C ILE A 147 8.76 10.80 4.55
N LEU A 148 9.40 11.65 5.38
CA LEU A 148 10.01 12.89 4.93
C LEU A 148 11.22 12.65 4.00
N PRO A 149 12.21 11.79 4.34
CA PRO A 149 13.30 11.49 3.40
C PRO A 149 12.87 10.59 2.22
N LEU A 150 11.82 9.76 2.33
CA LEU A 150 11.26 9.07 1.16
C LEU A 150 10.52 10.02 0.20
N SER A 151 10.08 11.19 0.67
CA SER A 151 9.46 12.23 -0.18
C SER A 151 10.48 13.16 -0.85
N VAL A 152 11.76 13.11 -0.45
CA VAL A 152 12.87 13.89 -1.04
C VAL A 152 13.33 13.37 -2.42
N PRO A 153 13.40 12.06 -2.72
CA PRO A 153 13.78 11.60 -4.05
C PRO A 153 12.65 11.86 -5.06
N LYS A 154 12.83 12.92 -5.86
CA LYS A 154 12.00 13.29 -7.02
C LYS A 154 12.08 12.33 -8.21
N GLU A 155 12.89 11.28 -8.11
CA GLU A 155 13.18 10.33 -9.19
C GLU A 155 12.34 9.06 -9.02
N ILE A 156 11.49 8.76 -10.00
CA ILE A 156 10.78 7.47 -10.17
C ILE A 156 11.75 6.27 -10.05
N GLY A 157 13.03 6.50 -10.37
CA GLY A 157 14.11 5.54 -10.21
C GLY A 157 14.37 5.06 -8.79
N PHE A 158 14.05 5.82 -7.73
CA PHE A 158 14.20 5.35 -6.35
C PHE A 158 13.01 4.50 -5.89
N GLN A 159 11.80 4.86 -6.34
CA GLN A 159 10.56 4.17 -6.01
C GLN A 159 10.53 2.72 -6.51
N LYS A 160 11.25 2.41 -7.60
CA LYS A 160 11.38 1.03 -8.09
C LYS A 160 12.04 0.11 -7.05
N TYR A 161 13.01 0.59 -6.27
CA TYR A 161 13.69 -0.22 -5.24
C TYR A 161 12.78 -0.48 -4.05
N ALA A 162 12.05 0.54 -3.59
CA ALA A 162 11.02 0.38 -2.56
C ALA A 162 9.93 -0.62 -3.00
N SER A 163 9.55 -0.58 -4.28
CA SER A 163 8.58 -1.50 -4.86
C SER A 163 9.09 -2.94 -4.89
N CYS A 164 10.36 -3.18 -5.25
CA CYS A 164 10.96 -4.52 -5.16
C CYS A 164 10.97 -5.06 -3.72
N LEU A 165 11.34 -4.23 -2.75
CA LEU A 165 11.31 -4.61 -1.32
C LEU A 165 9.90 -4.96 -0.85
N SER A 166 8.89 -4.18 -1.26
CA SER A 166 7.49 -4.43 -0.94
C SER A 166 6.99 -5.77 -1.49
N VAL A 167 7.36 -6.12 -2.73
CA VAL A 167 7.00 -7.42 -3.32
C VAL A 167 7.65 -8.58 -2.56
N ILE A 168 8.93 -8.46 -2.18
CA ILE A 168 9.62 -9.47 -1.36
C ILE A 168 8.93 -9.59 0.02
N GLY A 169 8.60 -8.47 0.65
CA GLY A 169 7.87 -8.45 1.93
C GLY A 169 6.50 -9.10 1.84
N THR A 170 5.78 -8.89 0.74
CA THR A 170 4.47 -9.52 0.49
C THR A 170 4.61 -11.04 0.32
N TRP A 171 5.63 -11.51 -0.41
CA TRP A 171 5.96 -12.93 -0.49
C TRP A 171 6.27 -13.53 0.87
N TYR A 172 7.06 -12.83 1.68
CA TYR A 172 7.36 -13.25 3.05
C TYR A 172 6.08 -13.40 3.89
N VAL A 173 5.21 -12.38 3.91
CA VAL A 173 3.92 -12.44 4.64
C VAL A 173 3.07 -13.60 4.13
N THR A 174 3.02 -13.81 2.81
CA THR A 174 2.25 -14.92 2.21
C THR A 174 2.76 -16.28 2.68
N ILE A 175 4.07 -16.50 2.67
CA ILE A 175 4.69 -17.75 3.15
C ILE A 175 4.40 -17.95 4.64
N VAL A 176 4.51 -16.89 5.46
CA VAL A 176 4.19 -16.95 6.89
C VAL A 176 2.72 -17.34 7.11
N VAL A 177 1.79 -16.78 6.34
CA VAL A 177 0.37 -17.14 6.41
C VAL A 177 0.15 -18.60 6.03
N ILE A 178 0.80 -19.10 4.97
CA ILE A 178 0.70 -20.51 4.56
C ILE A 178 1.25 -21.44 5.66
N ILE A 179 2.42 -21.12 6.22
CA ILE A 179 3.01 -21.92 7.31
C ILE A 179 2.08 -21.93 8.53
N LYS A 180 1.56 -20.76 8.94
CA LYS A 180 0.62 -20.65 10.08
C LYS A 180 -0.70 -21.38 9.83
N TYR A 181 -1.12 -21.49 8.58
CA TYR A 181 -2.31 -22.25 8.21
C TYR A 181 -2.09 -23.76 8.38
N PHE A 182 -0.93 -24.30 8.01
CA PHE A 182 -0.60 -25.72 8.19
C PHE A 182 -0.12 -26.08 9.60
N TRP A 183 0.57 -25.15 10.26
CA TRP A 183 1.09 -25.27 11.62
C TRP A 183 0.50 -24.15 12.50
N PRO A 184 -0.78 -24.27 12.90
CA PRO A 184 -1.36 -23.32 13.84
C PRO A 184 -0.64 -23.45 15.19
N ASP A 185 -0.10 -22.36 15.71
CA ASP A 185 0.40 -22.33 17.08
C ASP A 185 -0.76 -22.68 18.03
N GLN A 186 -0.56 -23.73 18.83
CA GLN A 186 -1.49 -24.18 19.88
C GLN A 186 -1.68 -23.15 21.02
N VAL A 187 -1.07 -21.96 20.91
CA VAL A 187 -0.99 -20.93 21.96
C VAL A 187 -1.89 -19.72 21.70
N ILE A 188 -2.68 -19.72 20.62
CA ILE A 188 -3.81 -18.79 20.51
C ILE A 188 -5.00 -19.44 21.21
N SER A 189 -5.03 -19.38 22.54
CA SER A 189 -6.22 -19.73 23.32
C SER A 189 -7.40 -18.90 22.80
N PRO A 190 -8.46 -19.52 22.25
CA PRO A 190 -9.66 -18.82 21.79
C PRO A 190 -10.59 -18.51 22.97
N GLU A 191 -10.09 -17.83 24.01
CA GLU A 191 -10.88 -17.40 25.17
C GLU A 191 -10.81 -15.88 25.36
N MET A 192 -11.28 -15.11 24.37
CA MET A 192 -11.94 -13.79 24.62
C MET A 192 -12.51 -13.08 23.38
N ILE A 193 -12.77 -13.78 22.27
CA ILE A 193 -13.70 -13.22 21.26
C ILE A 193 -15.08 -13.76 21.59
N THR A 194 -15.73 -13.11 22.56
CA THR A 194 -17.17 -13.23 22.78
C THR A 194 -17.87 -12.69 21.54
N THR A 195 -18.03 -13.54 20.52
CA THR A 195 -19.10 -13.36 19.55
C THR A 195 -20.37 -13.84 20.24
N SER A 196 -21.17 -12.88 20.69
CA SER A 196 -22.58 -13.10 20.98
C SER A 196 -23.37 -11.92 20.44
N PRO A 197 -24.61 -12.19 20.00
CA PRO A 197 -25.36 -11.40 19.02
C PRO A 197 -25.76 -10.00 19.48
#